data_AF-A0A7V7FP67-F1
#
_entry.id   AF-A0A7V7FP67-F1
#
_cell.length_a   1.000
_cell.length_b   1.000
_cell.length_c   1.000
_cell.angle_alpha   90.00
_cell.angle_beta   90.00
_cell.angle_gamma   90.00
#
_symmetry.space_group_name_H-M   'P 1'
#
loop_
_entity.id
_entity.type
_entity.pdbx_description
1 polymer ?
#
loop_
_entity_poly.entity_id
_entity_poly.type
_entity_poly.pdbx_seq_one_letter_code
_entity_poly.pdbx_strand_id
1 'polypeptide(L)'
;MEGTSSGNAMTEIALALAMAFFSIMVLTMVSMGVAENKTPAVAGAMLAPAADDAKAAAVKPRTDDVIVVYHGGRFYNRDLQPVDPSSINTSGRALLALSPALPMGEAIAVRTQINVSNLIVSTLDSRWLKTLEGMTHDR
;
A
#
# COMPACT_ATOMS: atom_id res chain seq x y z
N MET A 1 -68.36 -2.36 27.67
CA MET A 1 -67.09 -1.61 27.53
C MET A 1 -66.11 -2.52 26.80
N GLU A 2 -66.13 -2.50 25.47
CA GLU A 2 -65.21 -3.26 24.61
C GLU A 2 -64.64 -2.25 23.60
N GLY A 3 -63.32 -2.09 23.55
CA GLY A 3 -62.69 -1.14 22.63
C GLY A 3 -61.21 -0.84 22.84
N THR A 4 -60.56 -1.32 23.91
CA THR A 4 -59.15 -1.01 24.21
C THR A 4 -58.15 -2.11 23.82
N SER A 5 -58.59 -3.34 23.51
CA SER A 5 -57.67 -4.46 23.20
C SER A 5 -57.21 -4.47 21.73
N SER A 6 -58.10 -4.16 20.78
CA SER A 6 -57.79 -4.24 19.33
C SER A 6 -56.81 -3.16 18.84
N GLY A 7 -56.80 -1.98 19.47
CA GLY A 7 -55.87 -0.90 19.13
C GLY A 7 -54.43 -1.26 19.48
N ASN A 8 -54.22 -1.89 20.65
CA ASN A 8 -52.90 -2.34 21.09
C ASN A 8 -52.35 -3.45 20.19
N ALA A 9 -53.20 -4.39 19.77
CA ALA A 9 -52.80 -5.45 18.84
C ALA A 9 -52.32 -4.90 17.48
N MET A 10 -53.00 -3.89 16.94
CA MET A 10 -52.60 -3.25 15.68
C MET A 10 -51.25 -2.52 15.83
N THR A 11 -51.02 -1.84 16.96
CA THR A 11 -49.74 -1.17 17.23
C THR A 11 -48.60 -2.15 17.50
N GLU A 12 -48.88 -3.28 18.15
CA GLU A 12 -47.90 -4.32 18.45
C GLU A 12 -47.45 -5.05 17.17
N ILE A 13 -48.39 -5.31 16.25
CA ILE A 13 -48.08 -5.82 14.90
C ILE A 13 -47.21 -4.82 14.13
N ALA A 14 -47.54 -3.52 14.17
CA ALA A 14 -46.75 -2.49 13.49
C ALA A 14 -45.32 -2.41 14.06
N LEU A 15 -45.17 -2.52 15.38
CA LEU A 15 -43.86 -2.50 16.05
C LEU A 15 -43.04 -3.76 15.70
N ALA A 16 -43.66 -4.94 15.70
CA ALA A 16 -42.99 -6.19 15.30
C ALA A 16 -42.55 -6.18 13.83
N LEU A 17 -43.39 -5.66 12.93
CA LEU A 17 -43.04 -5.48 11.52
C LEU A 17 -41.89 -4.47 11.36
N ALA A 18 -41.92 -3.36 12.09
CA ALA A 18 -40.84 -2.37 12.05
C ALA A 18 -39.49 -2.96 12.50
N MET A 19 -39.48 -3.79 13.55
CA MET A 19 -38.27 -4.51 13.97
C MET A 19 -37.79 -5.49 12.91
N ALA A 20 -38.70 -6.26 12.30
CA ALA A 20 -38.36 -7.21 11.25
C ALA A 20 -37.74 -6.52 10.01
N PHE A 21 -38.36 -5.43 9.53
CA PHE A 21 -37.84 -4.67 8.39
C PHE A 21 -36.51 -3.97 8.71
N PHE A 22 -36.37 -3.43 9.93
CA PHE A 22 -35.12 -2.82 10.37
C PHE A 22 -33.97 -3.84 10.43
N SER A 23 -34.23 -5.05 10.95
CA SER A 23 -33.23 -6.11 10.99
C SER A 23 -32.83 -6.60 9.59
N ILE A 24 -33.77 -6.74 8.66
CA ILE A 24 -33.46 -7.10 7.27
C ILE A 24 -32.61 -6.01 6.61
N MET A 25 -32.94 -4.73 6.81
CA MET A 25 -32.14 -3.61 6.29
C MET A 25 -30.69 -3.65 6.82
N VAL A 26 -30.50 -3.80 8.13
CA VAL A 26 -29.16 -3.89 8.75
C VAL A 26 -28.41 -5.12 8.25
N LEU A 27 -29.06 -6.28 8.19
CA LEU A 27 -28.46 -7.52 7.67
C LEU A 27 -28.02 -7.35 6.22
N THR A 28 -28.80 -6.67 5.36
CA THR A 28 -28.39 -6.43 3.97
C THR A 28 -27.17 -5.51 3.87
N MET A 29 -27.08 -4.47 4.71
CA MET A 29 -25.93 -3.58 4.73
C MET A 29 -24.66 -4.28 5.22
N VAL A 30 -24.78 -5.18 6.22
CA VAL A 30 -23.67 -6.01 6.70
C VAL A 30 -23.32 -7.12 5.71
N SER A 31 -24.32 -7.73 5.06
CA SER A 31 -24.15 -8.86 4.13
C SER A 31 -23.56 -8.43 2.79
N MET A 32 -23.71 -7.17 2.39
CA MET A 32 -22.99 -6.60 1.25
C MET A 32 -21.54 -6.22 1.59
N GLY A 33 -21.09 -6.51 2.82
CA GLY A 33 -19.71 -6.52 3.30
C GLY A 33 -18.73 -5.69 2.48
N VAL A 34 -18.33 -4.52 3.01
CA VAL A 34 -17.23 -3.67 2.53
C VAL A 34 -16.44 -4.35 1.42
N ALA A 35 -16.71 -3.97 0.17
CA ALA A 35 -16.09 -4.59 -1.00
C ALA A 35 -14.58 -4.66 -0.77
N GLU A 36 -14.10 -5.86 -0.48
CA GLU A 36 -12.70 -6.08 -0.25
C GLU A 36 -12.04 -5.80 -1.60
N ASN A 37 -11.32 -4.67 -1.66
CA ASN A 37 -10.59 -4.25 -2.84
C ASN A 37 -9.68 -5.41 -3.22
N LYS A 38 -10.06 -6.14 -4.28
CA LYS A 38 -9.40 -7.35 -4.76
C LYS A 38 -8.02 -6.98 -5.28
N THR A 39 -7.11 -6.78 -4.35
CA THR A 39 -5.68 -6.87 -4.57
C THR A 39 -5.40 -8.36 -4.66
N PRO A 40 -4.76 -8.86 -5.73
CA PRO A 40 -4.49 -10.28 -5.84
C PRO A 40 -3.68 -10.75 -4.63
N ALA A 41 -4.16 -11.82 -4.01
CA ALA A 41 -3.55 -12.45 -2.85
C ALA A 41 -2.12 -12.90 -3.19
N VAL A 42 -1.14 -12.16 -2.69
CA VAL A 42 0.19 -12.70 -2.43
C VAL A 42 0.14 -13.42 -1.10
N ALA A 43 0.44 -14.71 -1.13
CA ALA A 43 0.48 -15.59 0.02
C ALA A 43 1.29 -14.99 1.17
N GLY A 44 0.66 -14.95 2.35
CA GLY A 44 1.25 -14.93 3.68
C GLY A 44 2.58 -14.19 3.87
N ALA A 45 2.51 -12.91 4.19
CA ALA A 45 3.47 -12.29 5.11
C ALA A 45 2.68 -11.78 6.31
N MET A 46 2.70 -12.55 7.41
CA MET A 46 2.31 -12.06 8.72
C MET A 46 3.26 -10.90 9.05
N LEU A 47 2.79 -9.67 8.90
CA LEU A 47 3.56 -8.49 9.27
C LEU A 47 3.67 -8.46 10.79
N ALA A 48 4.87 -8.77 11.28
CA ALA A 48 5.24 -8.49 12.67
C ALA A 48 4.98 -6.99 12.95
N PRO A 49 4.56 -6.63 14.17
CA PRO A 49 4.41 -5.22 14.54
C PRO A 49 5.74 -4.50 14.28
N ALA A 50 5.66 -3.42 13.51
CA ALA A 50 6.81 -2.60 13.20
C ALA A 50 7.38 -2.05 14.51
N ALA A 51 8.57 -2.50 14.88
CA ALA A 51 9.37 -1.80 15.86
C ALA A 51 9.70 -0.43 15.26
N ASP A 52 9.45 0.64 16.02
CA ASP A 52 9.62 2.06 15.65
C ASP A 52 11.05 2.49 15.29
N ASP A 53 11.97 1.55 15.05
CA ASP A 53 13.36 1.80 14.67
C ASP A 53 13.89 0.78 13.64
N ALA A 54 13.02 0.30 12.74
CA ALA A 54 13.49 -0.42 11.58
C ALA A 54 14.17 0.57 10.60
N LYS A 55 15.46 0.88 10.83
CA LYS A 55 16.36 1.24 9.74
C LYS A 55 16.20 0.16 8.68
N ALA A 56 15.44 0.46 7.62
CA ALA A 56 15.29 -0.43 6.48
C ALA A 56 16.69 -0.91 6.09
N ALA A 57 16.84 -2.23 6.02
CA ALA A 57 18.15 -2.86 5.92
C ALA A 57 18.84 -2.36 4.63
N ALA A 58 19.90 -1.60 4.78
CA ALA A 58 20.73 -1.18 3.67
C ALA A 58 21.36 -2.44 3.05
N VAL A 59 20.84 -2.86 1.90
CA VAL A 59 21.36 -4.04 1.19
C VAL A 59 22.59 -3.63 0.40
N LYS A 60 23.72 -4.30 0.63
CA LYS A 60 24.94 -4.05 -0.15
C LYS A 60 24.73 -4.47 -1.62
N PRO A 61 24.98 -3.56 -2.58
CA PRO A 61 24.97 -3.90 -3.99
C PRO A 61 26.05 -4.94 -4.32
N ARG A 62 25.73 -5.90 -5.19
CA ARG A 62 26.69 -6.78 -5.87
C ARG A 62 27.07 -6.19 -7.22
N THR A 63 28.18 -6.64 -7.79
CA THR A 63 28.73 -6.13 -9.06
C THR A 63 27.76 -6.28 -10.23
N ASP A 64 26.93 -7.32 -10.22
CA ASP A 64 25.97 -7.62 -11.29
C ASP A 64 24.56 -7.05 -11.04
N ASP A 65 24.39 -6.29 -9.95
CA ASP A 65 23.09 -5.70 -9.63
C ASP A 65 22.81 -4.49 -10.52
N VAL A 66 21.60 -4.44 -11.06
CA VAL A 66 21.08 -3.23 -11.70
C VAL A 66 20.60 -2.30 -10.60
N ILE A 67 21.33 -1.22 -10.35
CA ILE A 67 21.01 -0.23 -9.33
C ILE A 67 20.09 0.84 -9.92
N VAL A 68 18.96 1.05 -9.25
CA VAL A 68 17.95 2.04 -9.60
C VAL A 68 17.68 2.89 -8.37
N VAL A 69 17.79 4.21 -8.51
CA VAL A 69 17.59 5.17 -7.44
C VAL A 69 16.34 5.98 -7.74
N TYR A 70 15.40 6.07 -6.79
CA TYR A 70 14.24 6.95 -6.92
C TYR A 70 14.41 8.20 -6.05
N HIS A 71 14.36 9.38 -6.67
CA HIS A 71 14.49 10.66 -5.98
C HIS A 71 13.68 11.76 -6.68
N GLY A 72 12.82 12.46 -5.92
CA GLY A 72 12.06 13.61 -6.42
C GLY A 72 11.15 13.30 -7.62
N GLY A 73 10.52 12.12 -7.65
CA GLY A 73 9.63 11.72 -8.74
C GLY A 73 10.32 11.16 -9.99
N ARG A 74 11.64 11.01 -9.97
CA ARG A 74 12.42 10.46 -11.10
C ARG A 74 13.25 9.27 -10.69
N PHE A 75 13.54 8.41 -11.68
CA PHE A 75 14.42 7.27 -11.53
C PHE A 75 15.78 7.60 -12.14
N TYR A 76 16.83 7.15 -11.47
CA TYR A 76 18.21 7.32 -11.88
C TYR A 76 18.94 5.98 -11.84
N ASN A 77 19.93 5.80 -12.69
CA ASN A 77 20.84 4.67 -12.63
C ASN A 77 22.00 4.94 -11.65
N ARG A 78 22.95 3.99 -11.57
CA ARG A 78 24.17 4.12 -10.75
C ARG A 78 24.99 5.37 -11.06
N ASP A 79 24.96 5.84 -12.30
CA ASP A 79 25.70 7.01 -12.77
C ASP A 79 24.89 8.31 -12.60
N LEU A 80 23.78 8.26 -11.86
CA LEU A 80 22.84 9.37 -11.64
C LEU A 80 22.21 9.91 -12.94
N GLN A 81 22.21 9.10 -14.00
CA GLN A 81 21.51 9.45 -15.23
C GLN A 81 20.04 9.03 -15.13
N PRO A 82 19.12 9.86 -15.64
CA PRO A 82 17.71 9.53 -15.66
C PRO A 82 17.48 8.23 -16.45
N VAL A 83 16.74 7.30 -15.87
CA VAL A 83 16.38 6.01 -16.48
C VAL A 83 14.86 5.87 -16.48
N ASP A 84 14.30 5.30 -17.54
CA ASP A 84 12.88 4.95 -17.57
C ASP A 84 12.68 3.62 -16.81
N PRO A 85 11.85 3.57 -15.75
CA PRO A 85 11.58 2.34 -15.01
C PRO A 85 11.04 1.20 -15.88
N SER A 86 10.33 1.52 -16.97
CA SER A 86 9.74 0.54 -17.89
C SER A 86 10.77 -0.12 -18.79
N SER A 87 11.91 0.56 -19.02
CA SER A 87 13.02 0.05 -19.83
C SER A 87 13.92 -0.92 -19.06
N ILE A 88 13.74 -1.03 -17.75
CA ILE A 88 14.56 -1.86 -16.87
C ILE A 88 14.15 -3.31 -17.04
N ASN A 89 14.82 -4.00 -17.95
CA ASN A 89 14.68 -5.43 -18.17
C ASN A 89 15.99 -6.12 -17.79
N THR A 90 16.02 -6.72 -16.60
CA THR A 90 17.14 -7.54 -16.16
C THR A 90 16.64 -8.91 -15.76
N SER A 91 17.32 -9.95 -16.25
CA SER A 91 17.15 -11.32 -15.78
C SER A 91 17.85 -11.57 -14.44
N GLY A 92 18.71 -10.63 -14.02
CA GLY A 92 19.44 -10.66 -12.76
C GLY A 92 18.69 -9.98 -11.62
N ARG A 93 19.45 -9.57 -10.60
CA ARG A 93 18.93 -8.89 -9.43
C ARG A 93 18.89 -7.39 -9.66
N ALA A 94 17.75 -6.77 -9.37
CA ALA A 94 17.59 -5.31 -9.41
C ALA A 94 17.52 -4.77 -7.99
N LEU A 95 18.22 -3.67 -7.71
CA LEU A 95 18.22 -3.01 -6.42
C LEU A 95 17.60 -1.62 -6.56
N LEU A 96 16.40 -1.46 -6.01
CA LEU A 96 15.68 -0.18 -5.94
C LEU A 96 16.03 0.52 -4.62
N ALA A 97 16.77 1.60 -4.71
CA ALA A 97 17.12 2.46 -3.58
C ALA A 97 16.10 3.60 -3.43
N LEU A 98 15.45 3.66 -2.28
CA LEU A 98 14.43 4.66 -1.93
C LEU A 98 14.92 5.58 -0.81
N SER A 99 14.41 6.81 -0.76
CA SER A 99 14.68 7.70 0.38
C SER A 99 14.07 7.08 1.66
N PRO A 100 14.80 7.08 2.79
CA PRO A 100 14.25 6.63 4.08
C PRO A 100 13.12 7.54 4.58
N ALA A 101 13.01 8.76 4.07
CA ALA A 101 11.91 9.68 4.38
C ALA A 101 10.70 9.51 3.46
N LEU A 102 10.75 8.60 2.47
CA LEU A 102 9.66 8.38 1.52
C LEU A 102 8.48 7.69 2.23
N PRO A 103 7.24 8.17 2.06
CA PRO A 103 6.07 7.48 2.58
C PRO A 103 5.97 6.05 2.02
N MET A 104 5.61 5.07 2.85
CA MET A 104 5.52 3.66 2.45
C MET A 104 4.56 3.43 1.28
N GLY A 105 3.45 4.19 1.20
CA GLY A 105 2.51 4.13 0.08
C GLY A 105 3.17 4.52 -1.26
N GLU A 106 4.00 5.56 -1.26
CA GLU A 106 4.79 5.93 -2.43
C GLU A 106 5.86 4.88 -2.74
N ALA A 107 6.52 4.33 -1.72
CA ALA A 107 7.52 3.27 -1.92
C ALA A 107 6.95 2.06 -2.68
N ILE A 108 5.71 1.65 -2.34
CA ILE A 108 4.99 0.59 -3.04
C ILE A 108 4.65 1.01 -4.46
N ALA A 109 4.12 2.22 -4.67
CA ALA A 109 3.78 2.74 -5.99
C ALA A 109 5.01 2.79 -6.92
N VAL A 110 6.15 3.25 -6.40
CA VAL A 110 7.43 3.29 -7.12
C VAL A 110 7.90 1.88 -7.46
N ARG A 111 7.84 0.94 -6.51
CA ARG A 111 8.18 -0.47 -6.75
C ARG A 111 7.35 -1.07 -7.89
N THR A 112 6.05 -0.75 -7.98
CA THR A 112 5.17 -1.31 -9.03
C THR A 112 5.47 -0.81 -10.44
N GLN A 113 6.19 0.31 -10.58
CA GLN A 113 6.58 0.83 -11.90
C GLN A 113 7.72 0.03 -12.54
N ILE A 114 8.48 -0.73 -11.74
CA ILE A 114 9.61 -1.53 -12.21
C ILE A 114 9.16 -2.99 -12.29
N ASN A 115 8.99 -3.49 -13.51
CA ASN A 115 8.47 -4.83 -13.74
C ASN A 115 9.60 -5.88 -13.85
N VAL A 116 10.26 -6.17 -12.72
CA VAL A 116 11.33 -7.18 -12.64
C VAL A 116 11.07 -8.19 -11.53
N SER A 117 11.34 -9.46 -11.82
CA SER A 117 11.00 -10.59 -10.93
C SER A 117 11.81 -10.59 -9.62
N ASN A 118 13.04 -10.09 -9.66
CA ASN A 118 13.99 -10.10 -8.55
C ASN A 118 14.37 -8.67 -8.12
N LEU A 119 13.36 -7.90 -7.73
CA LEU A 119 13.49 -6.52 -7.24
C LEU A 119 13.67 -6.51 -5.72
N ILE A 120 14.84 -6.06 -5.27
CA ILE A 120 15.12 -5.80 -3.86
C ILE A 120 14.97 -4.32 -3.60
N VAL A 121 14.22 -3.96 -2.56
CA VAL A 121 14.09 -2.57 -2.10
C VAL A 121 15.10 -2.34 -0.97
N SER A 122 15.90 -1.29 -1.09
CA SER A 122 16.85 -0.81 -0.08
C SER A 122 16.61 0.66 0.19
N THR A 123 17.03 1.14 1.36
CA THR A 123 17.09 2.58 1.61
C THR A 123 18.40 3.18 1.11
N LEU A 124 18.31 4.45 0.74
CA LEU A 124 19.46 5.29 0.46
C LEU A 124 20.22 5.57 1.75
N ASP A 125 21.54 5.44 1.69
CA ASP A 125 22.42 5.86 2.76
C ASP A 125 22.67 7.37 2.73
N SER A 126 23.25 7.89 3.81
CA SER A 126 23.55 9.31 3.95
C SER A 126 24.55 9.83 2.91
N ARG A 127 25.36 8.97 2.30
CA ARG A 127 26.33 9.35 1.27
C ARG A 127 25.61 9.63 -0.04
N TRP A 128 24.70 8.75 -0.45
CA TRP A 128 23.89 8.93 -1.64
C TRP A 128 22.92 10.11 -1.53
N LEU A 129 22.29 10.28 -0.36
CA LEU A 129 21.43 11.44 -0.08
C LEU A 129 22.17 12.76 -0.33
N LYS A 130 23.39 12.91 0.20
CA LYS A 130 24.21 14.12 -0.01
C LYS A 130 24.57 14.36 -1.47
N THR A 131 24.89 13.30 -2.21
CA THR A 131 25.21 13.42 -3.65
C THR A 131 23.98 13.87 -4.45
N LEU A 132 22.80 13.33 -4.15
CA LEU A 132 21.54 13.69 -4.81
C LEU A 132 21.09 15.12 -4.47
N GLU A 133 21.26 15.55 -3.22
CA GLU A 133 20.99 16.92 -2.78
C GLU A 133 21.89 17.93 -3.49
N GLY A 134 23.20 17.64 -3.57
CA GLY A 134 24.15 18.49 -4.28
C GLY A 134 23.81 18.66 -5.77
N MET A 135 23.28 17.63 -6.41
CA MET A 135 22.84 17.68 -7.81
C MET A 135 21.53 18.45 -8.00
N THR A 136 20.69 18.51 -6.96
CA THR A 136 19.42 19.25 -7.00
C THR A 136 19.63 20.75 -6.76
N HIS A 137 20.66 21.12 -5.99
CA HIS A 137 20.98 22.52 -5.68
C HIS A 137 21.70 23.28 -6.81
N ASP A 138 22.24 22.57 -7.81
CA ASP A 138 22.99 23.15 -8.93
C ASP A 138 22.12 23.37 -10.20
N ARG A 139 20.79 23.45 -10.03
CA ARG A 139 19.80 23.79 -11.07
C ARG A 139 18.93 24.95 -10.63
#